data_AF-A0A956NSD6-F1
#
_entry.id   AF-A0A956NSD6-F1
#
_cell.length_a   1.000
_cell.length_b   1.000
_cell.length_c   1.000
_cell.angle_alpha   90.00
_cell.angle_beta   90.00
_cell.angle_gamma   90.00
#
_symmetry.space_group_name_H-M   'P 1'
#
loop_
_entity.id
_entity.type
_entity.pdbx_description
1 polymer ?
#
loop_
_entity_poly.entity_id
_entity_poly.type
_entity_poly.pdbx_seq_one_letter_code
_entity_poly.pdbx_strand_id
1 'polypeptide(L)'
;MLAPLDWIVVAVYLVVALAVGLAVREGSSSGRLSYFLADRSLPWWWAGVSIAATTFAADTPLAVSGIIAARGISGNWLWLSWLLVHAAVVVIFAKRWWRSGVVTDAEFVTLRYTGEAAEALRLARAGLYGLVYNVIILGWVLRAMGK
;
A
#
# COMPACT_ATOMS: atom_id res chain seq x y z
N MET A 1 13.57 -19.49 20.95
CA MET A 1 12.23 -19.96 21.33
C MET A 1 11.47 -18.77 21.87
N LEU A 2 10.22 -18.56 21.45
CA LEU A 2 9.38 -17.46 21.93
C LEU A 2 8.98 -17.71 23.39
N ALA A 3 9.09 -16.69 24.23
CA ALA A 3 8.62 -16.73 25.61
C ALA A 3 7.08 -16.72 25.65
N PRO A 4 6.45 -17.20 26.74
CA PRO A 4 5.00 -17.10 26.91
C PRO A 4 4.46 -15.66 26.78
N LEU A 5 5.25 -14.67 27.19
CA LEU A 5 4.92 -13.24 27.04
C LEU A 5 4.79 -12.83 25.57
N ASP A 6 5.65 -13.35 24.68
CA ASP A 6 5.62 -13.00 23.26
C ASP A 6 4.29 -13.43 22.62
N TRP A 7 3.80 -14.62 22.97
CA TRP A 7 2.50 -15.12 22.52
C TRP A 7 1.33 -14.28 23.02
N ILE A 8 1.41 -13.78 24.25
CA ILE A 8 0.40 -12.86 24.81
C ILE A 8 0.38 -11.56 24.00
N VAL A 9 1.55 -10.98 23.71
CA VAL A 9 1.65 -9.74 22.91
C VAL A 9 1.07 -9.94 21.51
N VAL A 10 1.40 -11.05 20.84
CA VAL A 10 0.84 -11.38 19.52
C VAL A 10 -0.68 -11.55 19.57
N ALA A 11 -1.20 -12.28 20.57
CA ALA A 11 -2.63 -12.50 20.72
C ALA A 11 -3.38 -11.17 20.96
N VAL A 12 -2.87 -10.31 21.84
CA VAL A 12 -3.46 -8.99 22.11
C VAL A 12 -3.45 -8.13 20.85
N TYR A 13 -2.34 -8.09 20.11
CA TYR A 13 -2.24 -7.35 18.85
C TYR A 13 -3.31 -7.80 17.83
N LEU A 14 -3.46 -9.12 17.63
CA LEU A 14 -4.45 -9.67 16.70
C LEU A 14 -5.89 -9.35 17.12
N VAL A 15 -6.18 -9.45 18.42
CA VAL A 15 -7.51 -9.10 18.96
C VAL A 15 -7.82 -7.63 18.75
N VAL A 16 -6.88 -6.73 19.05
CA VAL A 16 -7.05 -5.29 18.86
C VAL A 16 -7.25 -4.97 17.37
N ALA A 17 -6.42 -5.52 16.48
CA ALA A 17 -6.54 -5.31 15.04
C ALA A 17 -7.91 -5.76 14.51
N LEU A 18 -8.38 -6.94 14.93
CA LEU A 18 -9.69 -7.46 14.56
C LEU A 18 -10.83 -6.60 15.14
N ALA A 19 -10.74 -6.20 16.41
CA ALA A 19 -11.74 -5.36 17.06
C ALA A 19 -11.89 -4.01 16.36
N VAL A 20 -10.79 -3.36 15.99
CA VAL A 20 -10.82 -2.12 15.20
C VAL A 20 -11.47 -2.35 13.84
N GLY A 21 -11.11 -3.43 13.14
CA GLY A 21 -11.73 -3.77 11.85
C GLY A 21 -13.24 -4.00 11.94
N LEU A 22 -13.71 -4.66 13.01
CA LEU A 22 -15.14 -4.87 13.26
C LEU A 22 -15.86 -3.57 13.64
N ALA A 23 -15.22 -2.70 14.43
CA ALA A 23 -15.79 -1.42 14.86
C ALA A 23 -16.00 -0.44 13.69
N VAL A 24 -15.12 -0.46 12.68
CA VAL A 24 -15.20 0.47 11.53
C VAL A 24 -16.10 -0.07 10.40
N ARG A 25 -16.49 -1.35 10.46
CA ARG A 25 -17.27 -2.05 9.42
C ARG A 25 -18.56 -1.32 9.03
N GLU A 26 -19.31 -0.79 10.00
CA GLU A 26 -20.63 -0.20 9.75
C GLU A 26 -20.53 1.07 8.89
N GLY A 27 -19.52 1.91 9.12
CA GLY A 27 -19.28 3.11 8.32
C GLY A 27 -18.97 2.82 6.84
N SER A 28 -18.28 1.70 6.57
CA SER A 28 -17.89 1.29 5.22
C SER A 28 -19.00 0.59 4.43
N SER A 29 -20.14 0.27 5.07
CA SER A 29 -21.26 -0.47 4.46
C SER A 29 -22.19 0.39 3.59
N SER A 30 -22.06 1.71 3.69
CA SER A 30 -22.95 2.72 3.10
C SER A 30 -22.85 2.85 1.57
N GLY A 31 -21.84 2.24 0.93
CA GLY A 31 -21.68 2.22 -0.52
C GLY A 31 -20.25 1.98 -1.00
N ARG A 32 -20.07 1.71 -2.30
CA ARG A 32 -18.75 1.42 -2.92
C ARG A 32 -17.74 2.56 -2.71
N LEU A 33 -18.19 3.82 -2.81
CA LEU A 33 -17.32 4.98 -2.60
C LEU A 33 -16.92 5.15 -1.13
N SER A 34 -17.83 4.87 -0.19
CA SER A 34 -17.53 4.90 1.24
C SER A 34 -16.51 3.81 1.61
N TYR A 35 -16.63 2.62 1.03
CA TYR A 35 -15.67 1.53 1.23
C TYR A 35 -14.26 1.84 0.69
N PHE A 36 -14.14 2.35 -0.53
CA PHE A 36 -12.84 2.57 -1.17
C PHE A 36 -12.20 3.93 -0.90
N LEU A 37 -13.02 4.98 -0.72
CA LEU A 37 -12.55 6.36 -0.59
C LEU A 37 -12.90 7.01 0.75
N ALA A 38 -13.63 6.32 1.64
CA ALA A 38 -14.16 6.90 2.89
C ALA A 38 -14.88 8.23 2.62
N ASP A 39 -15.63 8.29 1.51
CA ASP A 39 -16.34 9.46 1.00
C ASP A 39 -15.46 10.71 0.84
N ARG A 40 -14.14 10.51 0.66
CA ARG A 40 -13.11 11.56 0.58
C ARG A 40 -13.08 12.50 1.79
N SER A 41 -13.56 12.02 2.93
CA SER A 41 -13.68 12.78 4.18
C SER A 41 -12.46 12.64 5.11
N LEU A 42 -11.54 11.72 4.79
CA LEU A 42 -10.34 11.49 5.59
C LEU A 42 -9.45 12.74 5.63
N PRO A 43 -9.02 13.19 6.82
CA PRO A 43 -8.06 14.27 6.91
C PRO A 43 -6.70 13.80 6.39
N TRP A 44 -5.94 14.73 5.82
CA TRP A 44 -4.70 14.46 5.09
C TRP A 44 -3.67 13.66 5.91
N TRP A 45 -3.63 13.84 7.23
CA TRP A 45 -2.68 13.17 8.10
C TRP A 45 -3.03 11.68 8.30
N TRP A 46 -4.31 11.32 8.38
CA TRP A 46 -4.73 9.91 8.40
C TRP A 46 -4.36 9.21 7.08
N ALA A 47 -4.60 9.88 5.95
CA ALA A 47 -4.18 9.38 4.64
C ALA A 47 -2.65 9.21 4.56
N GLY A 48 -1.89 10.18 5.07
CA GLY A 48 -0.43 10.12 5.13
C GLY A 48 0.10 8.95 5.97
N VAL A 49 -0.46 8.74 7.16
CA VAL A 49 -0.11 7.60 8.02
C VAL A 49 -0.44 6.27 7.34
N SER A 50 -1.58 6.17 6.66
CA SER A 50 -1.95 4.96 5.90
C SER A 50 -0.97 4.67 4.76
N ILE A 51 -0.55 5.68 3.99
CA ILE A 51 0.44 5.51 2.92
C ILE A 51 1.79 5.05 3.49
N ALA A 52 2.22 5.66 4.60
CA ALA A 52 3.46 5.27 5.28
C ALA A 52 3.39 3.82 5.80
N ALA A 53 2.28 3.44 6.45
CA ALA A 53 2.06 2.08 6.93
C ALA A 53 2.08 1.04 5.79
N THR A 54 1.47 1.36 4.64
CA THR A 54 1.48 0.47 3.45
C THR A 54 2.87 0.28 2.86
N THR A 55 3.73 1.30 2.95
CA THR A 55 5.10 1.23 2.42
C THR A 55 6.04 0.50 3.39
N PHE A 56 5.79 0.58 4.69
CA PHE A 56 6.52 -0.16 5.73
C PHE A 56 5.95 -1.57 5.94
N ALA A 57 6.04 -2.40 4.91
CA ALA A 57 5.72 -3.82 5.01
C ALA A 57 6.81 -4.59 5.80
N ALA A 58 6.49 -5.82 6.21
CA ALA A 58 7.34 -6.62 7.13
C ALA A 58 8.75 -6.92 6.59
N ASP A 59 8.91 -6.95 5.28
CA ASP A 59 10.16 -7.15 4.54
C ASP A 59 11.06 -5.90 4.50
N THR A 60 10.46 -4.71 4.58
CA THR A 60 11.16 -3.44 4.37
C THR A 60 12.23 -3.18 5.44
N PRO A 61 11.95 -3.31 6.75
CA PRO A 61 12.99 -3.18 7.78
C PRO A 61 14.13 -4.19 7.60
N LEU A 62 13.81 -5.43 7.21
CA LEU A 62 14.80 -6.48 6.98
C LEU A 62 15.73 -6.13 5.80
N ALA A 63 15.17 -5.61 4.71
CA ALA A 63 15.93 -5.13 3.57
C ALA A 63 16.82 -3.92 3.94
N VAL A 64 16.27 -2.95 4.67
CA VAL A 64 17.01 -1.77 5.13
C VAL A 64 18.17 -2.16 6.04
N SER A 65 17.93 -3.04 7.02
CA SER A 65 18.98 -3.51 7.92
C SER A 65 20.07 -4.28 7.17
N GLY A 66 19.71 -5.10 6.17
CA GLY A 66 20.67 -5.80 5.33
C GLY A 66 21.53 -4.83 4.50
N ILE A 67 20.94 -3.78 3.94
CA ILE A 67 21.67 -2.73 3.22
C ILE A 67 22.63 -2.00 4.14
N ILE A 68 22.19 -1.61 5.34
CA ILE A 68 23.03 -0.89 6.31
C ILE A 68 24.15 -1.79 6.82
N ALA A 69 23.88 -3.07 7.08
CA ALA A 69 24.90 -4.03 7.49
C ALA A 69 26.00 -4.19 6.43
N ALA A 70 25.64 -4.16 5.14
CA ALA A 70 26.59 -4.34 4.04
C ALA A 70 27.32 -3.06 3.62
N ARG A 71 26.64 -1.89 3.67
CA ARG A 71 27.13 -0.62 3.09
C ARG A 71 27.30 0.51 4.11
N GLY A 72 26.99 0.25 5.38
CA GLY A 72 26.92 1.27 6.42
C GLY A 72 25.69 2.18 6.28
N ILE A 73 25.63 3.21 7.11
CA ILE A 73 24.51 4.19 7.16
C ILE A 73 24.31 4.88 5.80
N SER A 74 25.37 5.04 5.01
CA SER A 74 25.30 5.62 3.66
C SER A 74 24.41 4.82 2.71
N GLY A 75 24.19 3.53 2.94
CA GLY A 75 23.24 2.72 2.17
C GLY A 75 21.80 3.23 2.24
N ASN A 76 21.45 3.97 3.30
CA ASN A 76 20.12 4.56 3.46
C ASN A 76 19.84 5.70 2.47
N TRP A 77 20.86 6.24 1.79
CA TRP A 77 20.65 7.19 0.69
C TRP A 77 19.78 6.63 -0.43
N LEU A 78 19.73 5.30 -0.59
CA LEU A 78 18.81 4.65 -1.52
C LEU A 78 17.35 5.02 -1.20
N TRP A 79 16.95 4.96 0.07
CA TRP A 79 15.59 5.32 0.50
C TRP A 79 15.31 6.81 0.38
N LEU A 80 16.28 7.64 0.77
CA LEU A 80 16.15 9.10 0.67
C LEU A 80 16.02 9.57 -0.79
N SER A 81 16.60 8.86 -1.76
CA SER A 81 16.45 9.21 -3.18
C SER A 81 15.00 9.11 -3.67
N TRP A 82 14.21 8.18 -3.12
CA TRP A 82 12.80 8.02 -3.46
C TRP A 82 11.94 9.15 -2.90
N LEU A 83 12.37 9.84 -1.84
CA LEU A 83 11.63 10.98 -1.28
C LEU A 83 11.39 12.06 -2.34
N LEU A 84 12.42 12.38 -3.13
CA LEU A 84 12.32 13.40 -4.19
C LEU A 84 11.33 12.99 -5.28
N VAL A 85 11.35 11.70 -5.66
CA VAL A 85 10.43 11.15 -6.67
C VAL A 85 8.98 11.22 -6.16
N HIS A 86 8.72 10.77 -4.93
CA HIS A 86 7.38 10.83 -4.34
C HIS A 86 6.90 12.27 -4.18
N ALA A 87 7.77 13.18 -3.71
CA ALA A 87 7.43 14.60 -3.60
C ALA A 87 7.04 15.20 -4.95
N ALA A 88 7.81 14.90 -6.01
CA ALA A 88 7.48 15.34 -7.37
C ALA A 88 6.13 14.77 -7.84
N VAL A 89 5.87 13.47 -7.60
CA VAL A 89 4.60 12.84 -7.97
C VAL A 89 3.43 13.48 -7.24
N VAL A 90 3.54 13.72 -5.94
CA VAL A 90 2.49 14.34 -5.13
C VAL A 90 2.21 15.77 -5.62
N VAL A 91 3.25 16.60 -5.79
CA VAL A 91 3.07 18.01 -6.21
C VAL A 91 2.45 18.10 -7.60
N ILE A 92 2.87 17.25 -8.54
CA ILE A 92 2.43 17.34 -9.95
C ILE A 92 1.08 16.65 -10.16
N PHE A 93 0.88 15.47 -9.56
CA PHE A 93 -0.25 14.60 -9.91
C PHE A 93 -1.36 14.55 -8.86
N ALA A 94 -1.13 14.85 -7.58
CA ALA A 94 -2.16 14.68 -6.55
C ALA A 94 -3.45 15.48 -6.86
N LYS A 95 -3.30 16.74 -7.27
CA LYS A 95 -4.45 17.59 -7.65
C LYS A 95 -5.20 17.07 -8.88
N ARG A 96 -4.48 16.52 -9.87
CA ARG A 96 -5.07 15.96 -11.08
C ARG A 96 -5.79 14.64 -10.78
N TRP A 97 -5.20 13.82 -9.93
CA TRP A 97 -5.79 12.58 -9.45
C TRP A 97 -7.08 12.83 -8.67
N TRP A 98 -7.08 13.80 -7.75
CA TRP A 98 -8.27 14.12 -6.97
C TRP A 98 -9.42 14.63 -7.85
N ARG A 99 -9.09 15.38 -8.91
CA ARG A 99 -10.07 15.90 -9.89
C ARG A 99 -10.58 14.86 -10.89
N SER A 100 -9.83 13.79 -11.18
CA SER A 100 -10.25 12.79 -12.16
C SER A 100 -11.43 11.94 -11.67
N GLY A 101 -11.68 11.92 -10.36
CA GLY A 101 -12.84 11.25 -9.78
C GLY A 101 -12.76 9.72 -9.76
N VAL A 102 -11.70 9.14 -10.33
CA VAL A 102 -11.52 7.68 -10.44
C VAL A 102 -11.37 7.02 -9.08
N VAL A 103 -11.87 5.78 -8.97
CA VAL A 103 -11.77 4.98 -7.74
C VAL A 103 -10.56 4.05 -7.81
N THR A 104 -10.22 3.58 -9.01
CA THR A 104 -9.08 2.68 -9.24
C THR A 104 -8.09 3.27 -10.25
N ASP A 105 -6.84 2.86 -10.14
CA ASP A 105 -5.81 3.25 -11.11
C ASP A 105 -6.01 2.62 -12.49
N ALA A 106 -6.60 1.43 -12.54
CA ALA A 106 -6.98 0.78 -13.80
C ALA A 106 -8.10 1.55 -14.53
N GLU A 107 -9.05 2.14 -13.81
CA GLU A 107 -10.12 2.99 -14.38
C GLU A 107 -9.57 4.26 -15.04
N PHE A 108 -8.42 4.76 -14.60
CA PHE A 108 -7.77 5.90 -15.24
C PHE A 108 -7.43 5.62 -16.73
N VAL A 109 -7.18 4.37 -17.10
CA VAL A 109 -6.91 3.99 -18.50
C VAL A 109 -8.11 4.29 -19.38
N THR A 110 -9.33 3.98 -18.92
CA THR A 110 -10.57 4.25 -19.65
C THR A 110 -10.95 5.73 -19.69
N LEU A 111 -10.39 6.54 -18.78
CA LEU A 111 -10.54 8.00 -18.82
C LEU A 111 -9.56 8.65 -19.79
N ARG A 112 -8.37 8.06 -19.98
CA ARG A 112 -7.32 8.61 -20.84
C ARG A 112 -7.41 8.14 -22.30
N TYR A 113 -7.87 6.92 -22.52
CA TYR A 113 -7.94 6.25 -23.83
C TYR A 113 -9.36 5.75 -24.10
N THR A 114 -9.72 5.60 -25.38
CA THR A 114 -11.07 5.23 -25.83
C THR A 114 -11.06 3.96 -26.68
N GLY A 115 -12.17 3.21 -26.64
CA GLY A 115 -12.40 2.02 -27.47
C GLY A 115 -11.94 0.70 -26.85
N GLU A 116 -12.09 -0.38 -27.61
CA GLU A 116 -11.81 -1.77 -27.16
C GLU A 116 -10.37 -1.96 -26.68
N ALA A 117 -9.40 -1.28 -27.32
CA ALA A 117 -8.00 -1.34 -26.91
C ALA A 117 -7.77 -0.75 -25.50
N ALA A 118 -8.54 0.25 -25.09
CA ALA A 118 -8.45 0.82 -23.74
C ALA A 118 -9.00 -0.13 -22.67
N GLU A 119 -10.06 -0.87 -23.00
CA GLU A 119 -10.64 -1.88 -22.13
C GLU A 119 -9.73 -3.10 -21.99
N ALA A 120 -9.15 -3.58 -23.10
CA ALA A 120 -8.13 -4.62 -23.09
C ALA A 120 -6.91 -4.22 -22.25
N LEU A 121 -6.43 -2.98 -22.39
CA LEU A 121 -5.32 -2.44 -21.59
C LEU A 121 -5.67 -2.35 -20.11
N ARG A 122 -6.88 -1.91 -19.77
CA ARG A 122 -7.37 -1.88 -18.38
C ARG A 122 -7.38 -3.28 -17.78
N LEU A 123 -7.92 -4.27 -18.49
CA LEU A 123 -8.00 -5.65 -18.01
C LEU A 123 -6.61 -6.27 -17.87
N ALA A 124 -5.74 -6.08 -18.87
CA ALA A 124 -4.36 -6.55 -18.83
C ALA A 124 -3.60 -5.95 -17.64
N ARG A 125 -3.73 -4.64 -17.42
CA ARG A 125 -3.10 -3.96 -16.28
C ARG A 125 -3.64 -4.48 -14.95
N ALA A 126 -4.97 -4.59 -14.81
CA ALA A 126 -5.59 -5.09 -13.59
C ALA A 126 -5.16 -6.54 -13.29
N GLY A 127 -5.07 -7.41 -14.30
CA GLY A 127 -4.58 -8.78 -14.14
C GLY A 127 -3.09 -8.86 -13.81
N LEU A 128 -2.25 -8.10 -14.53
CA LEU A 128 -0.80 -8.09 -14.31
C LEU A 128 -0.44 -7.58 -12.92
N TYR A 129 -0.93 -6.40 -12.53
CA TYR A 129 -0.59 -5.83 -11.24
C TYR A 129 -1.39 -6.49 -10.10
N GLY A 130 -2.67 -6.77 -10.32
CA GLY A 130 -3.55 -7.33 -9.30
C GLY A 130 -3.22 -8.78 -8.95
N LEU A 131 -2.82 -9.61 -9.92
CA LEU A 131 -2.53 -11.02 -9.70
C LEU A 131 -1.03 -11.32 -9.78
N VAL A 132 -0.42 -11.12 -10.95
CA VAL A 132 0.94 -11.61 -11.22
C VAL A 132 1.97 -10.92 -10.33
N TYR A 133 1.94 -9.60 -10.29
CA TYR A 133 2.89 -8.81 -9.49
C TYR A 133 2.71 -9.06 -8.00
N ASN A 134 1.47 -9.10 -7.51
CA ASN A 134 1.18 -9.43 -6.10
C ASN A 134 1.69 -10.82 -5.72
N VAL A 135 1.51 -11.84 -6.56
CA VAL A 135 2.02 -13.19 -6.29
C VAL A 135 3.55 -13.21 -6.24
N ILE A 136 4.23 -12.50 -7.15
CA ILE A 136 5.69 -12.39 -7.15
C ILE A 136 6.19 -11.70 -5.88
N ILE A 137 5.59 -10.56 -5.50
CA ILE A 137 5.95 -9.85 -4.26
C ILE A 137 5.71 -10.74 -3.05
N LEU A 138 4.55 -11.40 -2.97
CA LEU A 138 4.24 -12.29 -1.85
C LEU A 138 5.28 -13.42 -1.75
N GLY A 139 5.66 -14.01 -2.88
CA GLY A 139 6.73 -15.01 -2.93
C GLY A 139 8.09 -14.47 -2.45
N TRP A 140 8.43 -13.23 -2.82
CA TRP A 140 9.65 -12.57 -2.35
C TRP A 140 9.63 -12.29 -0.84
N VAL A 141 8.52 -11.75 -0.31
CA VAL A 141 8.33 -11.47 1.12
C VAL A 141 8.39 -12.76 1.94
N LEU A 142 7.65 -13.79 1.54
CA LEU A 142 7.66 -15.09 2.22
C LEU A 142 9.06 -15.73 2.20
N ARG A 143 9.80 -15.60 1.09
CA ARG A 143 11.18 -16.08 1.00
C ARG A 143 12.12 -15.30 1.92
N ALA A 144 11.94 -13.99 2.05
CA ALA A 144 12.74 -13.17 2.95
C ALA A 144 12.50 -13.52 4.44
N MET A 145 11.29 -13.95 4.79
CA MET A 145 10.97 -14.41 6.15
C MET A 145 11.43 -15.84 6.45
N GLY A 146 11.59 -16.67 5.42
CA GLY A 146 11.86 -18.10 5.56
C GLY A 146 13.32 -18.50 5.80
N LYS A 147 14.27 -17.55 5.85
CA LYS A 147 15.70 -17.81 6.08
C LYS A 147 16.36 -16.69 6.85
#